data_AF-A0A0R1U954-F1
#
_entry.id   AF-A0A0R1U954-F1
#
_cell.length_a   1.000
_cell.length_b   1.000
_cell.length_c   1.000
_cell.angle_alpha   90.00
_cell.angle_beta   90.00
_cell.angle_gamma   90.00
#
_symmetry.space_group_name_H-M   'P 1'
#
loop_
_entity.id
_entity.type
_entity.pdbx_description
1 polymer ?
#
loop_
_entity_poly.entity_id
_entity_poly.type
_entity_poly.pdbx_seq_one_letter_code
_entity_poly.pdbx_strand_id
1 'polypeptide(L)'
;MAVLITSGVVSMRQLNIWLRSRWAPVAGIAIMSFIMIVPQLLTGSVIVGSDGIFHFNRIYDTAKQISTGYWSYWQTNFGFQQSGRVVNAVYGPYSAYLMGALLVVFRSWYHFQLFTTFAVYLIGGYGMYRLARSAGARMWPAFATAIIFMNIGWLPRWGLNQNMTALGAALLPYALACGVHMVRHREQPVQPVRLALIMSILIETHVLSTIFAVLALIPFWIVAWVRANHRLRMVGRTAAAVGITLVLTANVWGAMLLMFSTNRIAYPAAFSLAQNVLQIGVGRGSRNELALFPLAIIAGQVVLLLLQRRRTSRLNWCVTAMGVAILLAASRVMPWALIGRLVPKMSQMLQFPVRMSTIAFPLILCGLALSLSNMEWSRVSVRRVTSTLVVLAALGVAVPNVARMTIRSVDVQRSHVLRSFGAMLLLNSTPRELRATLHSKHPGAILATAEKHSSDYLPVNGHQGTGDLSPGSIYKREILFYHPYFTYTALPGGRLQISWHETTAGWQSVPVVTYHQSQVTVNGHRLMQEEYYRSRINAPIVQSRRGKNTMIVQFRAAWWAELLLWVAPLGWLALGAWCGWRRLRRRQSGVNAKVQADDI
;
A
#
# COMPACT_ATOMS: atom_id res chain seq x y z
N MET A 1 27.89 -17.49 20.13
CA MET A 1 28.21 -16.07 20.38
C MET A 1 28.66 -15.85 21.82
N ALA A 2 27.99 -16.46 22.82
CA ALA A 2 28.55 -16.60 24.18
C ALA A 2 29.93 -17.28 24.18
N VAL A 3 30.12 -18.33 23.37
CA VAL A 3 31.41 -19.05 23.20
C VAL A 3 32.55 -18.18 22.64
N LEU A 4 32.25 -17.10 21.90
CA LEU A 4 33.27 -16.17 21.36
C LEU A 4 33.73 -15.12 22.38
N ILE A 5 32.93 -14.91 23.44
CA ILE A 5 33.22 -13.95 24.51
C ILE A 5 34.13 -14.61 25.55
N THR A 6 33.95 -15.90 25.81
CA THR A 6 34.79 -16.69 26.73
C THR A 6 36.16 -17.04 26.15
N SER A 7 36.34 -17.01 24.82
CA SER A 7 37.61 -17.38 24.16
C SER A 7 38.58 -16.19 23.95
N GLY A 8 38.27 -14.98 24.44
CA GLY A 8 39.16 -13.80 24.32
C GLY A 8 39.28 -13.20 22.90
N VAL A 9 38.57 -13.73 21.90
CA VAL A 9 38.73 -13.38 20.48
C VAL A 9 38.04 -12.05 20.09
N VAL A 10 37.11 -11.55 20.90
CA VAL A 10 36.43 -10.25 20.67
C VAL A 10 36.38 -9.44 21.96
N SER A 11 37.10 -8.31 22.00
CA SER A 11 37.10 -7.45 23.18
C SER A 11 35.72 -6.81 23.40
N MET A 12 35.34 -6.52 24.66
CA MET A 12 34.10 -5.80 24.97
C MET A 12 33.97 -4.47 24.21
N ARG A 13 35.10 -3.83 23.86
CA ARG A 13 35.15 -2.60 23.05
C ARG A 13 34.74 -2.86 21.59
N GLN A 14 35.21 -3.95 21.00
CA GLN A 14 34.80 -4.38 19.64
C GLN A 14 33.33 -4.82 19.62
N LEU A 15 32.85 -5.50 20.66
CA LEU A 15 31.43 -5.83 20.81
C LEU A 15 30.57 -4.57 20.94
N ASN A 16 30.99 -3.58 21.72
CA ASN A 16 30.29 -2.31 21.84
C ASN A 16 30.26 -1.51 20.53
N ILE A 17 31.38 -1.47 19.79
CA ILE A 17 31.44 -0.85 18.46
C ILE A 17 30.53 -1.61 17.47
N TRP A 18 30.52 -2.95 17.53
CA TRP A 18 29.68 -3.79 16.69
C TRP A 18 28.18 -3.60 16.99
N LEU A 19 27.80 -3.59 18.28
CA LEU A 19 26.43 -3.37 18.73
C LEU A 19 25.95 -1.96 18.35
N ARG A 20 26.74 -0.92 18.65
CA ARG A 20 26.41 0.47 18.29
C ARG A 20 26.30 0.66 16.79
N SER A 21 27.22 0.11 16.01
CA SER A 21 27.20 0.27 14.56
C SER A 21 26.02 -0.48 13.90
N ARG A 22 25.61 -1.64 14.40
CA ARG A 22 24.52 -2.39 13.78
C ARG A 22 23.13 -1.98 14.25
N TRP A 23 22.96 -1.68 15.54
CA TRP A 23 21.65 -1.48 16.14
C TRP A 23 21.26 -0.01 16.32
N ALA A 24 22.22 0.93 16.45
CA ALA A 24 21.87 2.34 16.67
C ALA A 24 21.04 2.95 15.52
N PRO A 25 21.34 2.70 14.22
CA PRO A 25 20.49 3.19 13.13
C PRO A 25 19.07 2.62 13.19
N VAL A 26 18.93 1.34 13.56
CA VAL A 26 17.63 0.66 13.66
C VAL A 26 16.84 1.22 14.84
N ALA A 27 17.49 1.43 15.99
CA ALA A 27 16.90 2.07 17.15
C ALA A 27 16.45 3.51 16.84
N GLY A 28 17.26 4.30 16.14
CA GLY A 28 16.89 5.65 15.71
C GLY A 28 15.68 5.68 14.77
N ILE A 29 15.58 4.73 13.84
CA ILE A 29 14.40 4.56 12.97
C ILE A 29 13.17 4.16 13.81
N ALA A 30 13.32 3.27 14.78
CA ALA A 30 12.23 2.88 15.68
C ALA A 30 11.76 4.06 16.55
N ILE A 31 12.69 4.84 17.11
CA ILE A 31 12.39 6.06 17.87
C ILE A 31 11.64 7.05 16.98
N MET A 32 12.11 7.29 15.75
CA MET A 32 11.41 8.19 14.84
C MET A 32 10.00 7.68 14.50
N SER A 33 9.85 6.38 14.30
CA SER A 33 8.53 5.75 14.07
C SER A 33 7.60 5.92 15.27
N PHE A 34 8.15 5.85 16.49
CA PHE A 34 7.41 6.13 17.72
C PHE A 34 6.99 7.60 17.82
N ILE A 35 7.90 8.54 17.53
CA ILE A 35 7.59 9.99 17.50
C ILE A 35 6.39 10.29 16.59
N MET A 36 6.24 9.56 15.48
CA MET A 36 5.11 9.75 14.55
C MET A 36 3.75 9.36 15.12
N ILE A 37 3.70 8.47 16.11
CA ILE A 37 2.44 8.06 16.75
C ILE A 37 2.16 8.82 18.05
N VAL A 38 3.15 9.54 18.61
CA VAL A 38 3.00 10.35 19.83
C VAL A 38 1.78 11.30 19.76
N PRO A 39 1.52 12.02 18.66
CA PRO A 39 0.34 12.89 18.61
C PRO A 39 -0.99 12.16 18.80
N GLN A 40 -1.12 10.94 18.28
CA GLN A 40 -2.30 10.11 18.50
C GLN A 40 -2.34 9.56 19.92
N LEU A 41 -1.20 9.18 20.50
CA LEU A 41 -1.10 8.74 21.90
C LEU A 41 -1.54 9.84 22.88
N LEU A 42 -1.11 11.08 22.64
CA LEU A 42 -1.46 12.23 23.51
C LEU A 42 -2.91 12.65 23.38
N THR A 43 -3.49 12.55 22.18
CA THR A 43 -4.88 12.98 21.92
C THR A 43 -5.91 11.86 22.07
N GLY A 44 -5.47 10.60 22.16
CA GLY A 44 -6.33 9.41 22.15
C GLY A 44 -7.12 9.22 20.85
N SER A 45 -6.82 9.97 19.78
CA SER A 45 -7.70 10.11 18.63
C SER A 45 -7.48 9.06 17.52
N VAL A 46 -8.57 8.70 16.85
CA VAL A 46 -8.56 7.94 15.59
C VAL A 46 -8.54 8.91 14.42
N ILE A 47 -7.54 8.83 13.55
CA ILE A 47 -7.44 9.70 12.38
C ILE A 47 -8.25 9.07 11.23
N VAL A 48 -9.28 9.75 10.74
CA VAL A 48 -10.04 9.26 9.58
C VAL A 48 -9.62 10.04 8.34
N GLY A 49 -8.83 9.42 7.48
CA GLY A 49 -8.38 10.00 6.22
C GLY A 49 -9.44 10.10 5.12
N SER A 50 -9.11 10.80 4.03
CA SER A 50 -9.95 10.87 2.82
C SER A 50 -10.24 9.49 2.18
N ASP A 51 -9.34 8.53 2.36
CA ASP A 51 -9.52 7.13 1.90
C ASP A 51 -9.78 6.17 3.07
N GLY A 52 -9.85 6.69 4.30
CA GLY A 52 -9.94 5.90 5.53
C GLY A 52 -11.17 5.00 5.55
N ILE A 53 -12.37 5.54 5.35
CA ILE A 53 -13.63 4.77 5.40
C ILE A 53 -13.67 3.66 4.34
N PHE A 54 -13.18 3.93 3.13
CA PHE A 54 -13.13 2.91 2.07
C PHE A 54 -12.22 1.74 2.48
N HIS A 55 -11.04 2.03 3.01
CA HIS A 55 -10.13 0.98 3.48
C HIS A 55 -10.60 0.32 4.79
N PHE A 56 -11.30 1.05 5.66
CA PHE A 56 -11.88 0.48 6.87
C PHE A 56 -12.96 -0.55 6.54
N ASN A 57 -13.82 -0.29 5.55
CA ASN A 57 -14.78 -1.28 5.07
C ASN A 57 -14.09 -2.57 4.58
N ARG A 58 -13.04 -2.42 3.77
CA ARG A 58 -12.24 -3.56 3.27
C ARG A 58 -11.64 -4.39 4.41
N ILE A 59 -11.02 -3.72 5.37
CA ILE A 59 -10.35 -4.34 6.51
C ILE A 59 -11.38 -4.99 7.45
N TYR A 60 -12.46 -4.26 7.76
CA TYR A 60 -13.54 -4.74 8.63
C TYR A 60 -14.21 -5.98 8.04
N ASP A 61 -14.43 -6.03 6.74
CA ASP A 61 -14.99 -7.19 6.08
C ASP A 61 -14.15 -8.44 6.34
N THR A 62 -12.84 -8.39 6.05
CA THR A 62 -11.95 -9.52 6.32
C THR A 62 -11.84 -9.85 7.80
N ALA A 63 -11.87 -8.86 8.70
CA ALA A 63 -11.88 -9.10 10.15
C ALA A 63 -13.14 -9.87 10.60
N LYS A 64 -14.30 -9.53 10.03
CA LYS A 64 -15.56 -10.26 10.28
C LYS A 64 -15.54 -11.66 9.69
N GLN A 65 -14.99 -11.87 8.51
CA GLN A 65 -14.81 -13.21 7.95
C GLN A 65 -13.93 -14.08 8.88
N ILE A 66 -12.78 -13.56 9.33
CA ILE A 66 -11.85 -14.26 10.24
C ILE A 66 -12.54 -14.61 11.57
N SER A 67 -13.25 -13.64 12.17
CA SER A 67 -13.88 -13.82 13.49
C SER A 67 -15.15 -14.66 13.50
N THR A 68 -15.85 -14.78 12.37
CA THR A 68 -17.09 -15.57 12.26
C THR A 68 -16.88 -16.94 11.61
N GLY A 69 -15.78 -17.12 10.88
CA GLY A 69 -15.56 -18.28 10.02
C GLY A 69 -16.42 -18.28 8.74
N TYR A 70 -17.20 -17.22 8.50
CA TYR A 70 -18.04 -17.10 7.29
C TYR A 70 -17.21 -16.46 6.16
N TRP A 71 -16.42 -17.30 5.50
CA TRP A 71 -15.51 -16.89 4.45
C TRP A 71 -16.22 -16.50 3.16
N SER A 72 -15.72 -15.44 2.53
CA SER A 72 -16.17 -14.92 1.25
C SER A 72 -15.02 -14.17 0.56
N TYR A 73 -14.27 -14.85 -0.29
CA TYR A 73 -13.14 -14.23 -1.00
C TYR A 73 -13.60 -13.13 -1.97
N TRP A 74 -14.68 -13.40 -2.71
CA TRP A 74 -15.16 -12.53 -3.78
C TRP A 74 -16.05 -11.39 -3.26
N GLN A 75 -17.20 -11.71 -2.68
CA GLN A 75 -18.18 -10.71 -2.25
C GLN A 75 -17.91 -10.22 -0.82
N THR A 76 -18.00 -8.91 -0.61
CA THR A 76 -17.93 -8.28 0.70
C THR A 76 -19.29 -8.41 1.39
N ASN A 77 -19.38 -9.22 2.45
CA ASN A 77 -20.64 -9.54 3.13
C ASN A 77 -20.84 -8.80 4.45
N PHE A 78 -19.79 -8.15 4.96
CA PHE A 78 -19.80 -7.43 6.24
C PHE A 78 -19.40 -5.97 6.08
N GLY A 79 -18.48 -5.65 5.17
CA GLY A 79 -18.15 -4.27 4.81
C GLY A 79 -19.08 -3.71 3.72
N PHE A 80 -18.93 -2.42 3.43
CA PHE A 80 -19.67 -1.66 2.41
C PHE A 80 -21.18 -1.85 2.53
N GLN A 81 -21.73 -1.74 3.74
CA GLN A 81 -23.17 -1.88 4.03
C GLN A 81 -23.70 -3.21 3.50
N GLN A 82 -22.87 -4.25 3.62
CA GLN A 82 -23.22 -5.62 3.24
C GLN A 82 -23.77 -5.69 1.81
N SER A 83 -23.25 -4.85 0.91
CA SER A 83 -23.79 -4.70 -0.44
C SER A 83 -23.37 -5.79 -1.42
N GLY A 84 -22.49 -6.73 -1.02
CA GLY A 84 -21.97 -7.78 -1.89
C GLY A 84 -20.93 -7.31 -2.90
N ARG A 85 -20.37 -6.11 -2.75
CA ARG A 85 -19.32 -5.58 -3.65
C ARG A 85 -18.08 -6.48 -3.70
N VAL A 86 -17.48 -6.62 -4.87
CA VAL A 86 -16.21 -7.34 -5.07
C VAL A 86 -15.08 -6.33 -5.09
N VAL A 87 -14.53 -6.04 -3.90
CA VAL A 87 -13.44 -5.04 -3.74
C VAL A 87 -12.13 -5.72 -3.35
N ASN A 88 -12.12 -6.50 -2.26
CA ASN A 88 -10.88 -7.10 -1.75
C ASN A 88 -10.25 -8.09 -2.73
N ALA A 89 -11.05 -8.84 -3.49
CA ALA A 89 -10.56 -9.77 -4.51
C ALA A 89 -9.71 -9.07 -5.60
N VAL A 90 -9.98 -7.80 -5.90
CA VAL A 90 -9.31 -7.03 -6.97
C VAL A 90 -8.41 -5.90 -6.42
N TYR A 91 -8.28 -5.80 -5.10
CA TYR A 91 -7.49 -4.77 -4.44
C TYR A 91 -6.69 -5.39 -3.30
N GLY A 92 -5.64 -6.15 -3.62
CA GLY A 92 -4.68 -6.64 -2.63
C GLY A 92 -5.31 -7.48 -1.52
N PRO A 93 -5.85 -8.67 -1.82
CA PRO A 93 -6.61 -9.50 -0.89
C PRO A 93 -5.79 -9.90 0.34
N TYR A 94 -4.54 -10.35 0.19
CA TYR A 94 -3.75 -10.78 1.35
C TYR A 94 -3.37 -9.62 2.26
N SER A 95 -3.12 -8.43 1.72
CA SER A 95 -2.94 -7.25 2.56
C SER A 95 -4.21 -6.89 3.33
N ALA A 96 -5.39 -7.05 2.72
CA ALA A 96 -6.66 -6.86 3.42
C ALA A 96 -6.84 -7.87 4.57
N TYR A 97 -6.63 -9.17 4.32
CA TYR A 97 -6.72 -10.20 5.36
C TYR A 97 -5.69 -10.02 6.49
N LEU A 98 -4.45 -9.64 6.17
CA LEU A 98 -3.46 -9.31 7.19
C LEU A 98 -3.93 -8.16 8.07
N MET A 99 -4.42 -7.07 7.47
CA MET A 99 -4.96 -5.93 8.21
C MET A 99 -6.22 -6.31 9.00
N GLY A 100 -7.08 -7.18 8.46
CA GLY A 100 -8.26 -7.71 9.13
C GLY A 100 -7.89 -8.52 10.37
N ALA A 101 -6.90 -9.40 10.27
CA ALA A 101 -6.37 -10.16 11.40
C ALA A 101 -5.82 -9.23 12.48
N LEU A 102 -5.07 -8.19 12.10
CA LEU A 102 -4.61 -7.17 13.05
C LEU A 102 -5.80 -6.46 13.72
N LEU A 103 -6.86 -6.12 12.97
CA LEU A 103 -8.05 -5.49 13.55
C LEU A 103 -8.79 -6.42 14.53
N VAL A 104 -8.85 -7.73 14.25
CA VAL A 104 -9.39 -8.73 15.19
C VAL A 104 -8.59 -8.74 16.50
N VAL A 105 -7.26 -8.70 16.41
CA VAL A 105 -6.36 -8.68 17.58
C VAL A 105 -6.52 -7.37 18.38
N PHE A 106 -6.50 -6.22 17.70
CA PHE A 106 -6.51 -4.91 18.36
C PHE A 106 -7.90 -4.43 18.78
N ARG A 107 -8.97 -4.97 18.19
CA ARG A 107 -10.40 -4.72 18.50
C ARG A 107 -10.89 -3.28 18.37
N SER A 108 -10.02 -2.29 18.13
CA SER A 108 -10.42 -0.91 17.87
C SER A 108 -9.55 -0.26 16.81
N TRP A 109 -10.11 0.71 16.09
CA TRP A 109 -9.38 1.47 15.07
C TRP A 109 -8.21 2.26 15.66
N TYR A 110 -8.33 2.72 16.90
CA TYR A 110 -7.25 3.43 17.60
C TYR A 110 -5.98 2.57 17.72
N HIS A 111 -6.06 1.41 18.37
CA HIS A 111 -4.91 0.53 18.56
C HIS A 111 -4.39 -0.01 17.22
N PHE A 112 -5.30 -0.34 16.31
CA PHE A 112 -4.94 -0.74 14.95
C PHE A 112 -4.12 0.34 14.22
N GLN A 113 -4.52 1.61 14.30
CA GLN A 113 -3.82 2.71 13.65
C GLN A 113 -2.46 3.00 14.28
N LEU A 114 -2.37 2.98 15.61
CA LEU A 114 -1.09 3.16 16.31
C LEU A 114 -0.08 2.11 15.83
N PHE A 115 -0.48 0.84 15.84
CA PHE A 115 0.38 -0.25 15.42
C PHE A 115 0.75 -0.17 13.94
N THR A 116 -0.24 -0.02 13.06
CA THR A 116 0.03 0.00 11.61
C THR A 116 0.81 1.23 11.19
N THR A 117 0.56 2.40 11.79
CA THR A 117 1.36 3.60 11.54
C THR A 117 2.79 3.43 11.97
N PHE A 118 3.02 2.93 13.19
CA PHE A 118 4.37 2.58 13.64
C PHE A 118 5.06 1.59 12.67
N ALA A 119 4.38 0.53 12.28
CA ALA A 119 4.92 -0.50 11.39
C ALA A 119 5.29 0.06 10.00
N VAL A 120 4.44 0.90 9.40
CA VAL A 120 4.70 1.51 8.08
C VAL A 120 5.93 2.41 8.10
N TYR A 121 6.06 3.25 9.12
CA TYR A 121 7.23 4.10 9.28
C TYR A 121 8.51 3.28 9.52
N LEU A 122 8.43 2.24 10.35
CA LEU A 122 9.55 1.36 10.64
C LEU A 122 10.01 0.60 9.39
N ILE A 123 9.08 0.00 8.65
CA ILE A 123 9.35 -0.73 7.41
C ILE A 123 9.93 0.21 6.35
N GLY A 124 9.34 1.40 6.16
CA GLY A 124 9.82 2.38 5.18
C GLY A 124 11.19 2.93 5.51
N GLY A 125 11.41 3.34 6.77
CA GLY A 125 12.71 3.84 7.24
C GLY A 125 13.80 2.77 7.13
N TYR A 126 13.53 1.55 7.57
CA TYR A 126 14.47 0.43 7.43
C TYR A 126 14.74 0.11 5.96
N GLY A 127 13.73 0.17 5.10
CA GLY A 127 13.86 -0.03 3.66
C GLY A 127 14.79 0.99 3.02
N MET A 128 14.62 2.26 3.34
CA MET A 128 15.50 3.34 2.86
C MET A 128 16.94 3.16 3.35
N TYR A 129 17.12 2.85 4.63
CA TYR A 129 18.44 2.54 5.19
C TYR A 129 19.11 1.37 4.44
N ARG A 130 18.36 0.29 4.20
CA ARG A 130 18.84 -0.89 3.45
C ARG A 130 19.18 -0.57 2.01
N LEU A 131 18.38 0.25 1.32
CA LEU A 131 18.65 0.73 -0.03
C LEU A 131 20.01 1.44 -0.07
N ALA A 132 20.19 2.47 0.75
CA ALA A 132 21.43 3.24 0.79
C ALA A 132 22.66 2.38 1.15
N ARG A 133 22.55 1.51 2.16
CA ARG A 133 23.63 0.58 2.54
C ARG A 133 23.95 -0.41 1.43
N SER A 134 22.95 -0.92 0.72
CA SER A 134 23.16 -1.82 -0.43
C SER A 134 23.83 -1.12 -1.62
N ALA A 135 23.65 0.20 -1.75
CA ALA A 135 24.34 1.01 -2.74
C ALA A 135 25.80 1.31 -2.38
N GLY A 136 26.21 1.08 -1.12
CA GLY A 136 27.56 1.33 -0.63
C GLY A 136 27.72 2.61 0.19
N ALA A 137 26.62 3.31 0.51
CA ALA A 137 26.68 4.47 1.39
C ALA A 137 27.13 4.06 2.80
N ARG A 138 27.91 4.90 3.49
CA ARG A 138 28.29 4.77 4.90
C ARG A 138 27.04 4.76 5.81
N MET A 139 27.22 4.27 7.02
CA MET A 139 26.15 4.04 7.98
C MET A 139 25.38 5.30 8.35
N TRP A 140 26.08 6.34 8.81
CA TRP A 140 25.44 7.58 9.25
C TRP A 140 24.70 8.30 8.10
N PRO A 141 25.24 8.46 6.89
CA PRO A 141 24.49 9.00 5.76
C PRO A 141 23.25 8.19 5.38
N ALA A 142 23.35 6.86 5.41
CA ALA A 142 22.21 5.98 5.16
C ALA A 142 21.13 6.14 6.24
N PHE A 143 21.53 6.31 7.51
CA PHE A 143 20.61 6.57 8.60
C PHE A 143 19.93 7.94 8.46
N ALA A 144 20.69 9.00 8.21
CA ALA A 144 20.16 10.35 8.06
C ALA A 144 19.13 10.45 6.92
N THR A 145 19.44 9.85 5.76
CA THR A 145 18.51 9.81 4.63
C THR A 145 17.29 8.94 4.88
N ALA A 146 17.38 7.90 5.72
CA ALA A 146 16.22 7.14 6.19
C ALA A 146 15.30 8.01 7.08
N ILE A 147 15.85 8.78 8.02
CA ILE A 147 15.07 9.71 8.85
C ILE A 147 14.39 10.77 7.99
N ILE A 148 15.07 11.31 6.98
CA ILE A 148 14.47 12.25 6.02
C ILE A 148 13.33 11.59 5.24
N PHE A 149 13.57 10.40 4.67
CA PHE A 149 12.57 9.65 3.89
C PHE A 149 11.29 9.40 4.70
N MET A 150 11.43 9.09 5.98
CA MET A 150 10.30 8.86 6.86
C MET A 150 9.32 10.03 6.91
N ASN A 151 9.76 11.26 6.63
CA ASN A 151 9.00 12.48 6.85
C ASN A 151 8.57 13.21 5.57
N ILE A 152 8.84 12.65 4.40
CA ILE A 152 8.56 13.29 3.11
C ILE A 152 7.68 12.43 2.20
N GLY A 153 7.02 13.08 1.25
CA GLY A 153 6.25 12.41 0.20
C GLY A 153 5.06 11.61 0.72
N TRP A 154 4.92 10.39 0.21
CA TRP A 154 3.73 9.57 0.44
C TRP A 154 3.81 8.69 1.68
N LEU A 155 4.99 8.40 2.23
CA LEU A 155 5.10 7.53 3.41
C LEU A 155 4.29 8.07 4.60
N PRO A 156 4.34 9.38 4.96
CA PRO A 156 3.53 9.90 6.05
C PRO A 156 2.02 9.79 5.86
N ARG A 157 1.57 9.60 4.61
CA ARG A 157 0.14 9.64 4.28
C ARG A 157 -0.62 8.39 4.74
N TRP A 158 0.07 7.34 5.22
CA TRP A 158 -0.60 6.28 5.94
C TRP A 158 -1.19 6.79 7.26
N GLY A 159 -0.39 7.41 8.12
CA GLY A 159 -0.88 7.96 9.39
C GLY A 159 -1.82 9.15 9.19
N LEU A 160 -1.59 9.97 8.16
CA LEU A 160 -2.42 11.16 7.92
C LEU A 160 -3.74 10.85 7.20
N ASN A 161 -3.78 9.87 6.29
CA ASN A 161 -4.94 9.65 5.42
C ASN A 161 -5.26 8.18 5.08
N GLN A 162 -4.53 7.21 5.64
CA GLN A 162 -4.68 5.77 5.38
C GLN A 162 -4.58 5.40 3.89
N ASN A 163 -3.74 6.11 3.14
CA ASN A 163 -3.62 5.91 1.70
C ASN A 163 -2.74 4.69 1.37
N MET A 164 -3.23 3.77 0.52
CA MET A 164 -2.47 2.57 0.12
C MET A 164 -1.18 2.87 -0.64
N THR A 165 -1.08 4.04 -1.30
CA THR A 165 0.19 4.50 -1.91
C THR A 165 1.31 4.61 -0.85
N ALA A 166 0.98 4.89 0.41
CA ALA A 166 1.95 4.98 1.50
C ALA A 166 2.55 3.61 1.85
N LEU A 167 1.75 2.54 1.85
CA LEU A 167 2.26 1.17 2.00
C LEU A 167 3.19 0.81 0.84
N GLY A 168 2.79 1.16 -0.39
CA GLY A 168 3.66 1.04 -1.56
C GLY A 168 4.99 1.80 -1.38
N ALA A 169 4.94 3.05 -0.91
CA ALA A 169 6.12 3.86 -0.63
C ALA A 169 7.04 3.21 0.42
N ALA A 170 6.50 2.57 1.46
CA ALA A 170 7.29 1.85 2.46
C ALA A 170 8.06 0.65 1.86
N LEU A 171 7.48 0.00 0.85
CA LEU A 171 8.03 -1.21 0.23
C LEU A 171 8.98 -0.90 -0.96
N LEU A 172 8.79 0.22 -1.65
CA LEU A 172 9.58 0.57 -2.84
C LEU A 172 11.10 0.64 -2.63
N PRO A 173 11.65 1.13 -1.50
CA PRO A 173 13.08 1.08 -1.25
C PRO A 173 13.68 -0.33 -1.34
N TYR A 174 12.93 -1.37 -0.97
CA TYR A 174 13.38 -2.76 -1.08
C TYR A 174 13.42 -3.26 -2.53
N ALA A 175 12.47 -2.83 -3.36
CA ALA A 175 12.47 -3.12 -4.80
C ALA A 175 13.66 -2.40 -5.47
N LEU A 176 13.86 -1.12 -5.17
CA LEU A 176 15.00 -0.35 -5.67
C LEU A 176 16.35 -0.93 -5.22
N ALA A 177 16.42 -1.53 -4.03
CA ALA A 177 17.62 -2.23 -3.56
C ALA A 177 17.94 -3.46 -4.42
N CYS A 178 16.94 -4.09 -5.06
CA CYS A 178 17.17 -5.12 -6.06
C CYS A 178 17.75 -4.52 -7.36
N GLY A 179 17.27 -3.36 -7.81
CA GLY A 179 17.84 -2.64 -8.95
C GLY A 179 19.30 -2.23 -8.72
N VAL A 180 19.60 -1.69 -7.54
CA VAL A 180 20.98 -1.40 -7.12
C VAL A 180 21.85 -2.66 -7.11
N HIS A 181 21.31 -3.78 -6.61
CA HIS A 181 22.01 -5.06 -6.63
C HIS A 181 22.37 -5.49 -8.05
N MET A 182 21.44 -5.36 -9.01
CA MET A 182 21.67 -5.70 -10.43
C MET A 182 22.87 -4.95 -11.00
N VAL A 183 22.98 -3.64 -10.73
CA VAL A 183 24.08 -2.83 -11.27
C VAL A 183 25.42 -3.11 -10.58
N ARG A 184 25.41 -3.54 -9.32
CA ARG A 184 26.63 -3.77 -8.55
C ARG A 184 27.26 -5.16 -8.75
N HIS A 185 26.47 -6.18 -9.10
CA HIS A 185 26.95 -7.58 -9.16
C HIS A 185 26.87 -8.12 -10.58
N ARG A 186 28.01 -8.25 -11.28
CA ARG A 186 28.05 -8.64 -12.69
C ARG A 186 27.81 -10.12 -12.96
N GLU A 187 28.23 -10.99 -12.05
CA GLU A 187 28.09 -12.45 -12.21
C GLU A 187 26.66 -12.92 -11.95
N GLN A 188 26.01 -12.33 -10.95
CA GLN A 188 24.66 -12.68 -10.51
C GLN A 188 23.78 -11.44 -10.30
N PRO A 189 23.49 -10.65 -11.35
CA PRO A 189 22.76 -9.39 -11.19
C PRO A 189 21.38 -9.57 -10.57
N VAL A 190 20.66 -10.61 -11.01
CA VAL A 190 19.27 -10.88 -10.61
C VAL A 190 19.24 -12.01 -9.59
N GLN A 191 18.60 -11.77 -8.45
CA GLN A 191 18.31 -12.76 -7.40
C GLN A 191 16.83 -13.13 -7.46
N PRO A 192 16.44 -14.25 -8.13
CA PRO A 192 15.05 -14.51 -8.49
C PRO A 192 14.09 -14.47 -7.31
N VAL A 193 14.43 -15.19 -6.24
CA VAL A 193 13.59 -15.28 -5.02
C VAL A 193 13.43 -13.93 -4.33
N ARG A 194 14.51 -13.14 -4.22
CA ARG A 194 14.45 -11.85 -3.55
C ARG A 194 13.60 -10.84 -4.35
N LEU A 195 13.79 -10.81 -5.66
CA LEU A 195 13.00 -9.97 -6.55
C LEU A 195 11.54 -10.42 -6.55
N ALA A 196 11.29 -11.73 -6.69
CA ALA A 196 9.94 -12.27 -6.70
C ALA A 196 9.19 -11.97 -5.40
N LEU A 197 9.83 -12.15 -4.24
CA LEU A 197 9.22 -11.85 -2.94
C LEU A 197 8.77 -10.39 -2.84
N ILE A 198 9.66 -9.43 -3.11
CA ILE A 198 9.28 -8.01 -2.97
C ILE A 198 8.22 -7.59 -3.99
N MET A 199 8.29 -8.10 -5.22
CA MET A 199 7.29 -7.80 -6.25
C MET A 199 5.93 -8.43 -5.91
N SER A 200 5.91 -9.64 -5.36
CA SER A 200 4.65 -10.29 -4.95
C SER A 200 4.00 -9.57 -3.78
N ILE A 201 4.77 -9.16 -2.76
CA ILE A 201 4.26 -8.34 -1.65
C ILE A 201 3.70 -7.02 -2.17
N LEU A 202 4.38 -6.37 -3.13
CA LEU A 202 3.89 -5.13 -3.74
C LEU A 202 2.56 -5.34 -4.49
N ILE A 203 2.39 -6.43 -5.26
CA ILE A 203 1.14 -6.73 -5.98
C ILE A 203 0.00 -6.99 -4.99
N GLU A 204 0.26 -7.78 -3.94
CA GLU A 204 -0.69 -8.09 -2.88
C GLU A 204 -1.08 -6.89 -2.02
N THR A 205 -0.30 -5.80 -2.10
CA THR A 205 -0.54 -4.56 -1.35
C THR A 205 -1.19 -3.48 -2.22
N HIS A 206 -0.56 -3.16 -3.35
CA HIS A 206 -0.97 -2.05 -4.21
C HIS A 206 -0.39 -2.18 -5.64
N VAL A 207 -1.25 -2.53 -6.58
CA VAL A 207 -0.88 -2.79 -7.99
C VAL A 207 -0.23 -1.57 -8.67
N LEU A 208 -0.74 -0.35 -8.46
CA LEU A 208 -0.14 0.83 -9.08
C LEU A 208 1.31 1.08 -8.62
N SER A 209 1.61 0.83 -7.34
CA SER A 209 3.00 0.92 -6.84
C SER A 209 3.90 -0.15 -7.43
N THR A 210 3.35 -1.33 -7.75
CA THR A 210 4.07 -2.39 -8.47
C THR A 210 4.46 -1.93 -9.87
N ILE A 211 3.55 -1.28 -10.61
CA ILE A 211 3.84 -0.74 -11.94
C ILE A 211 5.00 0.25 -11.86
N PHE A 212 4.99 1.17 -10.89
CA PHE A 212 6.10 2.09 -10.67
C PHE A 212 7.41 1.36 -10.33
N ALA A 213 7.37 0.29 -9.53
CA ALA A 213 8.54 -0.52 -9.24
C ALA A 213 9.12 -1.17 -10.51
N VAL A 214 8.28 -1.76 -11.35
CA VAL A 214 8.70 -2.35 -12.63
C VAL A 214 9.37 -1.30 -13.52
N LEU A 215 8.70 -0.16 -13.72
CA LEU A 215 9.25 0.93 -14.55
C LEU A 215 10.59 1.45 -14.01
N ALA A 216 10.74 1.56 -12.69
CA ALA A 216 11.99 1.97 -12.07
C ALA A 216 13.11 0.92 -12.16
N LEU A 217 12.76 -0.36 -12.25
CA LEU A 217 13.72 -1.46 -12.37
C LEU A 217 14.25 -1.65 -13.79
N ILE A 218 13.50 -1.23 -14.82
CA ILE A 218 13.91 -1.37 -16.23
C ILE A 218 15.28 -0.73 -16.50
N PRO A 219 15.57 0.54 -16.14
CA PRO A 219 16.88 1.13 -16.35
C PRO A 219 18.02 0.38 -15.63
N PHE A 220 17.78 -0.07 -14.39
CA PHE A 220 18.77 -0.88 -13.66
C PHE A 220 19.05 -2.21 -14.37
N TRP A 221 17.99 -2.86 -14.88
CA TRP A 221 18.10 -4.11 -15.61
C TRP A 221 18.87 -3.92 -16.92
N ILE A 222 18.58 -2.87 -17.69
CA ILE A 222 19.31 -2.54 -18.94
C ILE A 222 20.80 -2.31 -18.66
N VAL A 223 21.13 -1.49 -17.66
CA VAL A 223 22.54 -1.23 -17.29
C VAL A 223 23.24 -2.51 -16.84
N ALA A 224 22.55 -3.37 -16.09
CA ALA A 224 23.08 -4.65 -15.65
C ALA A 224 23.26 -5.63 -16.82
N TRP A 225 22.32 -5.69 -17.76
CA TRP A 225 22.37 -6.52 -18.96
C TRP A 225 23.60 -6.22 -19.82
N VAL A 226 23.83 -4.93 -20.09
CA VAL A 226 24.99 -4.46 -20.86
C VAL A 226 26.31 -4.88 -20.20
N ARG A 227 26.35 -4.94 -18.86
CA ARG A 227 27.54 -5.26 -18.06
C ARG A 227 27.63 -6.70 -17.59
N ALA A 228 26.64 -7.54 -17.88
CA ALA A 228 26.58 -8.90 -17.36
C ALA A 228 27.55 -9.82 -18.10
N ASN A 229 28.26 -10.67 -17.34
CA ASN A 229 29.17 -11.67 -17.91
C ASN A 229 28.37 -12.75 -18.68
N HIS A 230 27.16 -13.09 -18.21
CA HIS A 230 26.30 -14.12 -18.81
C HIS A 230 24.87 -13.59 -19.02
N ARG A 231 24.62 -12.99 -20.18
CA ARG A 231 23.33 -12.34 -20.51
C ARG A 231 22.16 -13.31 -20.51
N LEU A 232 22.27 -14.46 -21.18
CA LEU A 232 21.19 -15.47 -21.22
C LEU A 232 20.82 -15.97 -19.82
N ARG A 233 21.81 -16.21 -18.95
CA ARG A 233 21.57 -16.60 -17.56
C ARG A 233 20.84 -15.51 -16.78
N MET A 234 21.12 -14.24 -17.07
CA MET A 234 20.38 -13.11 -16.50
C MET A 234 18.91 -13.11 -16.96
N VAL A 235 18.60 -13.35 -18.25
CA VAL A 235 17.21 -13.52 -18.73
C VAL A 235 16.53 -14.63 -17.96
N GLY A 236 17.13 -15.83 -17.92
CA GLY A 236 16.52 -16.99 -17.26
C GLY A 236 16.22 -16.73 -15.79
N ARG A 237 17.07 -15.96 -15.09
CA ARG A 237 16.83 -15.56 -13.69
C ARG A 237 15.75 -14.49 -13.56
N THR A 238 15.65 -13.56 -14.49
CA THR A 238 14.53 -12.62 -14.55
C THR A 238 13.21 -13.36 -14.84
N ALA A 239 13.19 -14.27 -15.82
CA ALA A 239 12.04 -15.10 -16.14
C ALA A 239 11.60 -15.96 -14.95
N ALA A 240 12.56 -16.56 -14.22
CA ALA A 240 12.26 -17.28 -12.99
C ALA A 240 11.66 -16.37 -11.91
N ALA A 241 12.15 -15.13 -11.76
CA ALA A 241 11.57 -14.17 -10.82
C ALA A 241 10.12 -13.83 -11.19
N VAL A 242 9.86 -13.56 -12.47
CA VAL A 242 8.53 -13.28 -13.01
C VAL A 242 7.59 -14.47 -12.81
N GLY A 243 8.02 -15.69 -13.16
CA GLY A 243 7.24 -16.90 -12.98
C GLY A 243 6.85 -17.15 -11.52
N ILE A 244 7.81 -17.00 -10.59
CA ILE A 244 7.51 -17.10 -9.15
C ILE A 244 6.51 -16.01 -8.73
N THR A 245 6.68 -14.76 -9.17
CA THR A 245 5.72 -13.69 -8.85
C THR A 245 4.32 -13.97 -9.40
N LEU A 246 4.20 -14.47 -10.63
CA LEU A 246 2.90 -14.83 -11.21
C LEU A 246 2.20 -15.91 -10.38
N VAL A 247 2.94 -16.93 -9.93
CA VAL A 247 2.39 -17.98 -9.05
C VAL A 247 1.96 -17.39 -7.70
N LEU A 248 2.81 -16.62 -7.03
CA LEU A 248 2.54 -16.06 -5.70
C LEU A 248 1.39 -15.04 -5.66
N THR A 249 0.97 -14.53 -6.81
CA THR A 249 -0.07 -13.50 -6.95
C THR A 249 -1.22 -13.96 -7.85
N ALA A 250 -1.33 -15.26 -8.10
CA ALA A 250 -2.37 -15.89 -8.93
C ALA A 250 -3.80 -15.48 -8.53
N ASN A 251 -4.03 -15.35 -7.24
CA ASN A 251 -5.24 -14.84 -6.62
C ASN A 251 -5.60 -13.39 -7.03
N VAL A 252 -4.61 -12.52 -7.27
CA VAL A 252 -4.83 -11.12 -7.66
C VAL A 252 -5.13 -10.99 -9.14
N TRP A 253 -4.22 -11.45 -9.99
CA TRP A 253 -4.42 -11.31 -11.44
C TRP A 253 -5.53 -12.23 -11.95
N GLY A 254 -5.72 -13.41 -11.36
CA GLY A 254 -6.84 -14.30 -11.68
C GLY A 254 -8.19 -13.67 -11.35
N ALA A 255 -8.30 -13.01 -10.19
CA ALA A 255 -9.49 -12.26 -9.82
C ALA A 255 -9.73 -11.07 -10.74
N MET A 256 -8.69 -10.30 -11.08
CA MET A 256 -8.81 -9.23 -12.05
C MET A 256 -9.25 -9.74 -13.42
N LEU A 257 -8.66 -10.83 -13.94
CA LEU A 257 -9.04 -11.42 -15.22
C LEU A 257 -10.52 -11.80 -15.22
N LEU A 258 -11.01 -12.52 -14.19
CA LEU A 258 -12.42 -12.91 -14.12
C LEU A 258 -13.32 -11.69 -14.12
N MET A 259 -13.04 -10.73 -13.23
CA MET A 259 -13.89 -9.56 -13.03
C MET A 259 -13.94 -8.67 -14.27
N PHE A 260 -12.79 -8.34 -14.86
CA PHE A 260 -12.73 -7.41 -16.00
C PHE A 260 -13.07 -8.05 -17.36
N SER A 261 -13.01 -9.38 -17.51
CA SER A 261 -13.40 -10.05 -18.76
C SER A 261 -14.90 -10.29 -18.89
N THR A 262 -15.60 -10.48 -17.76
CA THR A 262 -17.01 -10.86 -17.74
C THR A 262 -17.94 -9.74 -17.27
N ASN A 263 -17.40 -8.70 -16.63
CA ASN A 263 -18.17 -7.58 -16.12
C ASN A 263 -17.64 -6.26 -16.68
N ARG A 264 -18.55 -5.32 -16.93
CA ARG A 264 -18.18 -3.91 -17.09
C ARG A 264 -18.06 -3.30 -15.70
N ILE A 265 -16.83 -2.95 -15.31
CA ILE A 265 -16.51 -2.47 -13.98
C ILE A 265 -16.24 -0.96 -14.02
N ALA A 266 -16.82 -0.23 -13.08
CA ALA A 266 -16.55 1.19 -12.89
C ALA A 266 -15.08 1.42 -12.48
N TYR A 267 -14.42 2.30 -13.21
CA TYR A 267 -13.10 2.78 -12.83
C TYR A 267 -13.18 3.65 -11.58
N PRO A 268 -12.05 3.82 -10.87
CA PRO A 268 -11.96 4.84 -9.83
C PRO A 268 -12.32 6.23 -10.36
N ALA A 269 -12.69 7.13 -9.45
CA ALA A 269 -13.01 8.51 -9.79
C ALA A 269 -11.91 9.17 -10.62
N ALA A 270 -12.34 9.92 -11.66
CA ALA A 270 -11.42 10.68 -12.51
C ALA A 270 -10.92 11.92 -11.77
N PHE A 271 -9.62 12.19 -11.86
CA PHE A 271 -9.01 13.41 -11.33
C PHE A 271 -8.24 14.16 -12.42
N SER A 272 -8.23 15.50 -12.34
CA SER A 272 -7.41 16.32 -13.21
C SER A 272 -5.92 15.98 -13.00
N LEU A 273 -5.28 15.44 -14.02
CA LEU A 273 -3.86 15.08 -13.96
C LEU A 273 -3.00 16.33 -13.72
N ALA A 274 -3.31 17.43 -14.41
CA ALA A 274 -2.57 18.69 -14.33
C ALA A 274 -2.64 19.36 -12.94
N GLN A 275 -3.77 19.24 -12.25
CA GLN A 275 -3.91 19.77 -10.88
C GLN A 275 -3.25 18.86 -9.83
N ASN A 276 -2.96 17.59 -10.18
CA ASN A 276 -2.41 16.59 -9.27
C ASN A 276 -0.96 16.20 -9.55
N VAL A 277 -0.23 17.11 -10.18
CA VAL A 277 1.23 17.07 -10.31
C VAL A 277 1.92 17.60 -9.06
N LEU A 278 3.22 17.32 -8.92
CA LEU A 278 4.08 17.95 -7.93
C LEU A 278 4.30 19.44 -8.26
N GLN A 279 4.09 20.31 -7.28
CA GLN A 279 4.20 21.76 -7.39
C GLN A 279 5.09 22.27 -6.26
N ILE A 280 5.89 23.30 -6.50
CA ILE A 280 6.67 23.95 -5.44
C ILE A 280 5.71 24.79 -4.60
N GLY A 281 5.84 24.74 -3.28
CA GLY A 281 5.07 25.60 -2.39
C GLY A 281 5.76 25.86 -1.06
N VAL A 282 5.27 26.88 -0.36
CA VAL A 282 5.84 27.43 0.88
C VAL A 282 5.04 26.98 2.12
N GLY A 283 3.97 26.22 1.93
CA GLY A 283 3.07 25.77 2.98
C GLY A 283 3.58 24.54 3.74
N ARG A 284 2.72 24.02 4.64
CA ARG A 284 3.02 22.84 5.48
C ARG A 284 3.08 21.50 4.70
N GLY A 285 3.14 21.54 3.36
CA GLY A 285 3.24 20.38 2.49
C GLY A 285 1.90 19.68 2.29
N SER A 286 1.07 20.18 1.38
CA SER A 286 -0.08 19.44 0.87
C SER A 286 0.34 18.18 0.09
N ARG A 287 -0.62 17.33 -0.33
CA ARG A 287 -0.33 16.10 -1.11
C ARG A 287 0.56 16.36 -2.32
N ASN A 288 0.34 17.51 -2.95
CA ASN A 288 0.87 17.85 -4.27
C ASN A 288 2.05 18.83 -4.17
N GLU A 289 2.51 19.13 -2.96
CA GLU A 289 3.44 20.22 -2.71
C GLU A 289 4.83 19.70 -2.32
N LEU A 290 5.84 20.19 -3.03
CA LEU A 290 7.25 20.06 -2.68
C LEU A 290 7.63 21.28 -1.85
N ALA A 291 7.60 21.12 -0.52
CA ALA A 291 7.99 22.15 0.43
C ALA A 291 9.48 22.52 0.30
N LEU A 292 9.86 23.65 0.91
CA LEU A 292 11.21 24.21 0.83
C LEU A 292 12.32 23.23 1.26
N PHE A 293 12.16 22.51 2.38
CA PHE A 293 13.18 21.58 2.86
C PHE A 293 13.40 20.37 1.94
N PRO A 294 12.36 19.62 1.51
CA PRO A 294 12.51 18.59 0.49
C PRO A 294 13.15 19.11 -0.81
N LEU A 295 12.77 20.31 -1.27
CA LEU A 295 13.38 20.95 -2.44
C LEU A 295 14.88 21.22 -2.21
N ALA A 296 15.25 21.80 -1.07
CA ALA A 296 16.64 22.06 -0.70
C ALA A 296 17.47 20.78 -0.59
N ILE A 297 16.90 19.68 -0.08
CA ILE A 297 17.54 18.37 -0.02
C ILE A 297 17.84 17.84 -1.44
N ILE A 298 16.87 17.97 -2.35
CA ILE A 298 17.02 17.52 -3.75
C ILE A 298 18.05 18.39 -4.48
N ALA A 299 17.96 19.71 -4.36
CA ALA A 299 18.92 20.64 -4.93
C ALA A 299 20.32 20.40 -4.36
N GLY A 300 20.43 20.21 -3.04
CA GLY A 300 21.68 19.88 -2.35
C GLY A 300 22.32 18.59 -2.88
N GLN A 301 21.53 17.55 -3.17
CA GLN A 301 22.06 16.34 -3.79
C GLN A 301 22.61 16.61 -5.20
N VAL A 302 21.92 17.40 -6.03
CA VAL A 302 22.41 17.74 -7.37
C VAL A 302 23.71 18.56 -7.29
N VAL A 303 23.76 19.55 -6.41
CA VAL A 303 24.97 20.37 -6.17
C VAL A 303 26.13 19.49 -5.69
N LEU A 304 25.92 18.63 -4.69
CA LEU A 304 26.96 17.72 -4.20
C LEU A 304 27.46 16.77 -5.30
N LEU A 305 26.56 16.26 -6.14
CA LEU A 305 26.92 15.38 -7.25
C LEU A 305 27.83 16.09 -8.26
N LEU A 306 27.55 17.36 -8.58
CA LEU A 306 28.34 18.19 -9.48
C LEU A 306 29.70 18.58 -8.87
N LEU A 307 29.71 19.06 -7.62
CA LEU A 307 30.94 19.43 -6.91
C LEU A 307 31.89 18.23 -6.74
N GLN A 308 31.33 17.04 -6.51
CA GLN A 308 32.10 15.81 -6.31
C GLN A 308 32.21 14.96 -7.59
N ARG A 309 31.99 15.53 -8.79
CA ARG A 309 31.91 14.77 -10.06
C ARG A 309 33.06 13.79 -10.32
N ARG A 310 34.27 14.09 -9.83
CA ARG A 310 35.46 13.23 -9.97
C ARG A 310 35.53 12.08 -8.94
N ARG A 311 34.81 12.20 -7.82
CA ARG A 311 34.80 11.24 -6.70
C ARG A 311 33.50 10.41 -6.65
N THR A 312 32.46 10.82 -7.38
CA THR A 312 31.14 10.17 -7.35
C THR A 312 31.12 8.90 -8.20
N SER A 313 30.47 7.85 -7.68
CA SER A 313 30.33 6.59 -8.41
C SER A 313 29.32 6.72 -9.55
N ARG A 314 29.49 5.91 -10.61
CA ARG A 314 28.51 5.80 -11.70
C ARG A 314 27.10 5.44 -11.20
N LEU A 315 27.03 4.69 -10.09
CA LEU A 315 25.76 4.37 -9.45
C LEU A 315 25.09 5.62 -8.86
N ASN A 316 25.85 6.51 -8.21
CA ASN A 316 25.30 7.77 -7.67
C ASN A 316 24.70 8.64 -8.78
N TRP A 317 25.41 8.78 -9.91
CA TRP A 317 24.89 9.42 -11.11
C TRP A 317 23.60 8.77 -11.62
N CYS A 318 23.58 7.45 -11.74
CA CYS A 318 22.41 6.70 -12.21
C CYS A 318 21.18 6.90 -11.32
N VAL A 319 21.29 6.72 -10.01
CA VAL A 319 20.15 6.86 -9.09
C VAL A 319 19.68 8.32 -9.00
N THR A 320 20.60 9.29 -9.03
CA THR A 320 20.24 10.71 -8.96
C THR A 320 19.56 11.16 -10.26
N ALA A 321 20.13 10.83 -11.42
CA ALA A 321 19.55 11.20 -12.72
C ALA A 321 18.16 10.58 -12.91
N MET A 322 18.00 9.29 -12.59
CA MET A 322 16.70 8.63 -12.66
C MET A 322 15.70 9.23 -11.66
N GLY A 323 16.13 9.51 -10.43
CA GLY A 323 15.28 10.15 -9.43
C GLY A 323 14.81 11.53 -9.86
N VAL A 324 15.70 12.37 -10.39
CA VAL A 324 15.38 13.70 -10.93
C VAL A 324 14.46 13.59 -12.14
N ALA A 325 14.73 12.70 -13.11
CA ALA A 325 13.88 12.52 -14.28
C ALA A 325 12.44 12.12 -13.90
N ILE A 326 12.28 11.20 -12.95
CA ILE A 326 10.97 10.78 -12.45
C ILE A 326 10.29 11.92 -11.69
N LEU A 327 11.04 12.72 -10.93
CA LEU A 327 10.50 13.88 -10.23
C LEU A 327 9.97 14.94 -11.21
N LEU A 328 10.71 15.21 -12.30
CA LEU A 328 10.29 16.10 -13.37
C LEU A 328 9.03 15.56 -14.06
N ALA A 329 8.99 14.26 -14.35
CA ALA A 329 7.80 13.61 -14.91
C ALA A 329 6.59 13.70 -13.97
N ALA A 330 6.80 13.71 -12.65
CA ALA A 330 5.76 13.91 -11.65
C ALA A 330 5.27 15.36 -11.53
N SER A 331 5.97 16.34 -12.12
CA SER A 331 5.76 17.77 -11.92
C SER A 331 5.03 18.45 -13.08
N ARG A 332 4.82 19.78 -12.98
CA ARG A 332 4.28 20.62 -14.07
C ARG A 332 5.11 20.61 -15.36
N VAL A 333 6.36 20.13 -15.32
CA VAL A 333 7.24 20.04 -16.49
C VAL A 333 6.69 19.07 -17.54
N MET A 334 6.08 17.96 -17.11
CA MET A 334 5.42 17.03 -18.01
C MET A 334 4.04 17.59 -18.40
N PRO A 335 3.64 17.60 -19.70
CA PRO A 335 2.39 18.20 -20.18
C PRO A 335 1.16 17.34 -19.86
N TRP A 336 0.90 17.10 -18.56
CA TRP A 336 -0.20 16.27 -18.07
C TRP A 336 -1.59 16.75 -18.50
N ALA A 337 -1.75 18.04 -18.81
CA ALA A 337 -2.98 18.58 -19.38
C ALA A 337 -3.23 18.09 -20.82
N LEU A 338 -2.17 17.97 -21.63
CA LEU A 338 -2.26 17.41 -22.98
C LEU A 338 -2.44 15.90 -22.92
N ILE A 339 -1.67 15.20 -22.07
CA ILE A 339 -1.78 13.75 -21.87
C ILE A 339 -3.20 13.39 -21.41
N GLY A 340 -3.78 14.15 -20.49
CA GLY A 340 -5.15 13.93 -20.02
C GLY A 340 -6.21 14.14 -21.11
N ARG A 341 -5.95 14.99 -22.11
CA ARG A 341 -6.83 15.18 -23.27
C ARG A 341 -6.67 14.05 -24.30
N LEU A 342 -5.43 13.66 -24.60
CA LEU A 342 -5.13 12.61 -25.58
C LEU A 342 -5.46 11.21 -25.05
N VAL A 343 -5.33 10.99 -23.75
CA VAL A 343 -5.58 9.70 -23.08
C VAL A 343 -6.46 9.92 -21.85
N PRO A 344 -7.77 10.20 -22.00
CA PRO A 344 -8.67 10.53 -20.89
C PRO A 344 -8.70 9.50 -19.77
N LYS A 345 -8.56 8.21 -20.11
CA LYS A 345 -8.53 7.09 -19.17
C LYS A 345 -7.40 7.19 -18.13
N MET A 346 -6.33 7.91 -18.45
CA MET A 346 -5.22 8.15 -17.52
C MET A 346 -5.67 8.91 -16.26
N SER A 347 -6.70 9.75 -16.36
CA SER A 347 -7.30 10.48 -15.23
C SER A 347 -7.89 9.55 -14.15
N GLN A 348 -8.30 8.33 -14.52
CA GLN A 348 -8.86 7.33 -13.60
C GLN A 348 -7.83 6.27 -13.19
N MET A 349 -6.90 5.91 -14.09
CA MET A 349 -5.88 4.90 -13.82
C MET A 349 -4.74 5.44 -12.96
N LEU A 350 -4.13 6.56 -13.36
CA LEU A 350 -3.01 7.17 -12.63
C LEU A 350 -3.53 8.08 -11.50
N GLN A 351 -4.57 8.87 -11.81
CA GLN A 351 -5.22 9.90 -10.99
C GLN A 351 -4.30 11.05 -10.56
N PHE A 352 -3.16 10.73 -9.95
CA PHE A 352 -2.25 11.68 -9.32
C PHE A 352 -0.82 11.43 -9.81
N PRO A 353 -0.34 12.16 -10.83
CA PRO A 353 1.06 12.07 -11.28
C PRO A 353 2.09 12.25 -10.16
N VAL A 354 1.78 13.06 -9.14
CA VAL A 354 2.63 13.23 -7.95
C VAL A 354 2.96 11.91 -7.23
N ARG A 355 2.20 10.81 -7.42
CA ARG A 355 2.51 9.47 -6.88
C ARG A 355 3.85 8.92 -7.37
N MET A 356 4.34 9.36 -8.54
CA MET A 356 5.66 8.98 -9.04
C MET A 356 6.81 9.41 -8.10
N SER A 357 6.58 10.40 -7.23
CA SER A 357 7.53 10.79 -6.17
C SER A 357 7.88 9.66 -5.21
N THR A 358 7.04 8.62 -5.10
CA THR A 358 7.33 7.41 -4.32
C THR A 358 8.58 6.66 -4.78
N ILE A 359 8.96 6.81 -6.04
CA ILE A 359 10.21 6.30 -6.60
C ILE A 359 11.30 7.37 -6.58
N ALA A 360 10.96 8.61 -6.96
CA ALA A 360 11.94 9.68 -7.09
C ALA A 360 12.68 9.96 -5.77
N PHE A 361 11.95 10.08 -4.66
CA PHE A 361 12.54 10.39 -3.35
C PHE A 361 13.53 9.34 -2.85
N PRO A 362 13.22 8.03 -2.79
CA PRO A 362 14.20 7.04 -2.34
C PRO A 362 15.42 6.94 -3.27
N LEU A 363 15.28 7.20 -4.57
CA LEU A 363 16.42 7.27 -5.49
C LEU A 363 17.34 8.47 -5.21
N ILE A 364 16.77 9.67 -5.10
CA ILE A 364 17.54 10.89 -4.81
C ILE A 364 18.18 10.79 -3.43
N LEU A 365 17.46 10.30 -2.42
CA LEU A 365 17.99 10.10 -1.08
C LEU A 365 19.08 9.02 -1.04
N CYS A 366 18.98 7.97 -1.87
CA CYS A 366 20.07 7.00 -2.03
C CYS A 366 21.32 7.68 -2.63
N GLY A 367 21.14 8.56 -3.62
CA GLY A 367 22.20 9.39 -4.17
C GLY A 367 22.84 10.29 -3.11
N LEU A 368 22.00 10.97 -2.31
CA LEU A 368 22.45 11.83 -1.22
C LEU A 368 23.27 11.06 -0.18
N ALA A 369 22.83 9.86 0.19
CA ALA A 369 23.59 9.01 1.10
C ALA A 369 24.98 8.68 0.53
N LEU A 370 25.08 8.42 -0.77
CA LEU A 370 26.37 8.16 -1.44
C LEU A 370 27.25 9.42 -1.49
N SER A 371 26.70 10.58 -1.86
CA SER A 371 27.44 11.85 -1.91
C SER A 371 27.98 12.26 -0.53
N LEU A 372 27.15 12.16 0.51
CA LEU A 372 27.57 12.41 1.89
C LEU A 372 28.64 11.40 2.36
N SER A 373 28.60 10.16 1.85
CA SER A 373 29.60 9.14 2.18
C SER A 373 30.98 9.42 1.60
N ASN A 374 31.04 10.20 0.51
CA ASN A 374 32.27 10.56 -0.19
C ASN A 374 32.95 11.82 0.37
N MET A 375 32.34 12.50 1.34
CA MET A 375 32.92 13.70 1.95
C MET A 375 34.15 13.36 2.82
N GLU A 376 35.08 14.31 2.93
CA GLU A 376 36.27 14.20 3.79
C GLU A 376 35.90 14.43 5.25
N TRP A 377 35.26 13.43 5.87
CA TRP A 377 34.85 13.44 7.28
C TRP A 377 36.01 13.62 8.28
N SER A 378 37.27 13.52 7.83
CA SER A 378 38.48 13.80 8.61
C SER A 378 38.64 15.28 8.94
N ARG A 379 38.15 16.19 8.08
CA ARG A 379 38.19 17.64 8.35
C ARG A 379 37.07 18.01 9.32
N VAL A 380 37.45 18.48 10.51
CA VAL A 380 36.53 18.78 11.60
C VAL A 380 35.49 19.86 11.22
N SER A 381 35.89 20.89 10.45
CA SER A 381 34.99 21.95 9.96
C SER A 381 33.93 21.41 9.00
N VAL A 382 34.34 20.64 7.99
CA VAL A 382 33.45 19.99 7.02
C VAL A 382 32.46 19.06 7.73
N ARG A 383 32.95 18.26 8.69
CA ARG A 383 32.11 17.37 9.48
C ARG A 383 31.05 18.14 10.28
N ARG A 384 31.43 19.21 10.98
CA ARG A 384 30.50 20.02 11.78
C ARG A 384 29.43 20.66 10.90
N VAL A 385 29.82 21.40 9.86
CA VAL A 385 28.89 22.09 8.95
C VAL A 385 27.95 21.09 8.28
N THR A 386 28.47 20.00 7.71
CA THR A 386 27.65 18.98 7.04
C THR A 386 26.66 18.32 8.01
N SER A 387 27.11 17.98 9.22
CA SER A 387 26.24 17.36 10.22
C SER A 387 25.12 18.32 10.64
N THR A 388 25.44 19.59 10.86
CA THR A 388 24.45 20.63 11.18
C THR A 388 23.42 20.77 10.05
N LEU A 389 23.87 20.88 8.79
CA LEU A 389 22.95 20.99 7.65
C LEU A 389 22.04 19.77 7.50
N VAL A 390 22.57 18.56 7.71
CA VAL A 390 21.78 17.32 7.66
C VAL A 390 20.77 17.25 8.81
N VAL A 391 21.15 17.67 10.02
CA VAL A 391 20.23 17.75 11.17
C VAL A 391 19.14 18.78 10.90
N LEU A 392 19.48 19.97 10.41
CA LEU A 392 18.51 21.00 10.02
C LEU A 392 17.57 20.51 8.92
N ALA A 393 18.09 19.79 7.91
CA ALA A 393 17.27 19.19 6.87
C ALA A 393 16.31 18.12 7.43
N ALA A 394 16.79 17.26 8.34
CA ALA A 394 15.97 16.25 8.99
C ALA A 394 14.88 16.86 9.88
N LEU A 395 15.22 17.88 10.70
CA LEU A 395 14.25 18.62 11.51
C LEU A 395 13.25 19.39 10.65
N GLY A 396 13.73 20.02 9.57
CA GLY A 396 12.93 20.79 8.63
C GLY A 396 11.87 19.96 7.90
N VAL A 397 12.04 18.65 7.78
CA VAL A 397 10.99 17.73 7.29
C VAL A 397 10.20 17.06 8.42
N ALA A 398 10.86 16.72 9.53
CA ALA A 398 10.24 16.02 10.65
C ALA A 398 9.23 16.89 11.41
N VAL A 399 9.61 18.13 11.75
CA VAL A 399 8.76 19.04 12.54
C VAL A 399 7.44 19.34 11.82
N PRO A 400 7.41 19.72 10.53
CA PRO A 400 6.14 19.89 9.81
C PRO A 400 5.33 18.60 9.73
N ASN A 401 5.98 17.45 9.62
CA ASN A 401 5.29 16.18 9.57
C ASN A 401 4.60 15.82 10.90
N VAL A 402 5.32 15.95 12.02
CA VAL A 402 4.75 15.80 13.37
C VAL A 402 3.62 16.79 13.59
N ALA A 403 3.83 18.06 13.25
CA ALA A 403 2.81 19.09 13.40
C ALA A 403 1.54 18.77 12.62
N ARG A 404 1.66 18.26 11.38
CA ARG A 404 0.50 17.79 10.60
C ARG A 404 -0.21 16.62 11.26
N MET A 405 0.54 15.68 11.84
CA MET A 405 -0.06 14.56 12.57
C MET A 405 -0.84 15.05 13.79
N THR A 406 -0.28 15.99 14.55
CA THR A 406 -0.95 16.65 15.69
C THR A 406 -2.20 17.41 15.25
N ILE A 407 -2.12 18.19 14.18
CA ILE A 407 -3.27 18.91 13.65
C ILE A 407 -4.36 17.93 13.24
N ARG A 408 -4.02 16.85 12.52
CA ARG A 408 -4.99 15.82 12.13
C ARG A 408 -5.59 15.07 13.31
N SER A 409 -4.80 14.80 14.34
CA SER A 409 -5.27 14.10 15.54
C SER A 409 -6.23 14.97 16.37
N VAL A 410 -6.01 16.30 16.39
CA VAL A 410 -6.91 17.26 17.06
C VAL A 410 -8.13 17.61 16.20
N ASP A 411 -7.97 17.76 14.88
CA ASP A 411 -9.04 18.21 13.98
C ASP A 411 -10.22 17.24 13.93
N VAL A 412 -9.98 15.94 14.09
CA VAL A 412 -11.07 14.93 14.19
C VAL A 412 -11.97 15.19 15.42
N GLN A 413 -11.47 15.88 16.44
CA GLN A 413 -12.26 16.29 17.61
C GLN A 413 -13.17 17.51 17.30
N ARG A 414 -13.03 18.17 16.14
CA ARG A 414 -13.86 19.32 15.74
C ARG A 414 -15.05 18.89 14.88
N SER A 415 -16.23 19.47 15.12
CA SER A 415 -17.50 19.05 14.51
C SER A 415 -17.61 19.32 13.00
N HIS A 416 -16.96 20.39 12.50
CA HIS A 416 -17.01 20.77 11.09
C HIS A 416 -16.12 19.90 10.17
N VAL A 417 -15.09 19.26 10.72
CA VAL A 417 -14.11 18.47 9.94
C VAL A 417 -14.71 17.12 9.53
N LEU A 418 -15.58 16.55 10.37
CA LEU A 418 -16.29 15.29 10.07
C LEU A 418 -17.26 15.41 8.89
N ARG A 419 -17.70 16.63 8.55
CA ARG A 419 -18.55 16.90 7.37
C ARG A 419 -17.76 17.05 6.06
N SER A 420 -16.44 17.23 6.11
CA SER A 420 -15.61 17.58 4.95
C SER A 420 -14.53 16.54 4.58
N PHE A 421 -14.50 15.38 5.24
CA PHE A 421 -13.57 14.30 4.90
C PHE A 421 -13.87 13.66 3.54
N GLY A 422 -13.33 14.25 2.46
CA GLY A 422 -13.05 13.56 1.20
C GLY A 422 -14.21 12.73 0.61
N ALA A 423 -15.40 13.32 0.53
CA ALA A 423 -16.64 12.68 0.04
C ALA A 423 -17.28 11.61 0.96
N MET A 424 -16.96 11.65 2.27
CA MET A 424 -17.67 10.90 3.29
C MET A 424 -19.12 11.35 3.38
N LEU A 425 -20.03 10.39 3.37
CA LEU A 425 -21.46 10.56 3.56
C LEU A 425 -21.80 10.08 4.98
N LEU A 426 -22.43 10.95 5.78
CA LEU A 426 -23.03 10.53 7.04
C LEU A 426 -24.33 9.77 6.75
N LEU A 427 -24.49 8.58 7.33
CA LEU A 427 -25.67 7.73 7.17
C LEU A 427 -26.63 7.99 8.33
N ASN A 428 -27.62 8.87 8.12
CA ASN A 428 -28.62 9.26 9.13
C ASN A 428 -28.03 9.56 10.52
N SER A 429 -26.79 10.09 10.54
CA SER A 429 -25.99 10.26 11.75
C SER A 429 -25.46 11.69 11.86
N THR A 430 -25.19 12.13 13.08
CA THR A 430 -24.55 13.42 13.35
C THR A 430 -23.03 13.29 13.47
N PRO A 431 -22.26 14.37 13.26
CA PRO A 431 -20.83 14.38 13.58
C PRO A 431 -20.50 13.97 15.03
N ARG A 432 -21.42 14.20 15.97
CA ARG A 432 -21.25 13.80 17.38
C ARG A 432 -21.32 12.29 17.56
N GLU A 433 -22.29 11.65 16.91
CA GLU A 433 -22.44 10.19 16.91
C GLU A 433 -21.25 9.50 16.23
N LEU A 434 -20.86 9.98 15.03
CA LEU A 434 -19.66 9.47 14.35
C LEU A 434 -18.43 9.53 15.26
N ARG A 435 -18.23 10.63 16.00
CA ARG A 435 -17.11 10.76 16.95
C ARG A 435 -17.18 9.73 18.08
N ALA A 436 -18.37 9.51 18.65
CA ALA A 436 -18.54 8.51 19.70
C ALA A 436 -18.14 7.10 19.21
N THR A 437 -18.39 6.79 17.94
CA THR A 437 -18.00 5.48 17.37
C THR A 437 -16.49 5.30 17.17
N LEU A 438 -15.70 6.37 17.07
CA LEU A 438 -14.26 6.29 16.83
C LEU A 438 -13.52 5.54 17.95
N HIS A 439 -14.00 5.68 19.19
CA HIS A 439 -13.42 5.02 20.36
C HIS A 439 -14.09 3.68 20.70
N SER A 440 -15.03 3.24 19.87
CA SER A 440 -15.75 1.99 20.10
C SER A 440 -14.83 0.78 20.03
N LYS A 441 -15.06 -0.19 20.92
CA LYS A 441 -14.48 -1.55 20.86
C LYS A 441 -15.14 -2.42 19.78
N HIS A 442 -16.12 -1.87 19.06
CA HIS A 442 -16.78 -2.49 17.92
C HIS A 442 -16.41 -1.72 16.65
N PRO A 443 -15.38 -2.14 15.90
CA PRO A 443 -14.89 -1.41 14.73
C PRO A 443 -15.94 -1.16 13.66
N GLY A 444 -17.01 -1.95 13.60
CA GLY A 444 -18.11 -1.75 12.65
C GLY A 444 -18.97 -0.51 12.94
N ALA A 445 -18.94 0.04 14.16
CA ALA A 445 -19.80 1.17 14.54
C ALA A 445 -19.55 2.43 13.70
N ILE A 446 -18.30 2.70 13.33
CA ILE A 446 -17.95 3.83 12.45
C ILE A 446 -18.54 3.66 11.04
N LEU A 447 -18.67 2.42 10.56
CA LEU A 447 -19.16 2.09 9.22
C LEU A 447 -20.69 2.10 9.15
N ALA A 448 -21.36 2.01 10.30
CA ALA A 448 -22.80 2.21 10.39
C ALA A 448 -23.17 3.70 10.33
N THR A 449 -22.26 4.60 10.74
CA THR A 449 -22.52 6.04 10.84
C THR A 449 -21.99 6.85 9.66
N ALA A 450 -20.96 6.34 8.97
CA ALA A 450 -20.37 7.01 7.81
C ALA A 450 -19.90 6.03 6.73
N GLU A 451 -20.09 6.42 5.47
CA GLU A 451 -19.68 5.64 4.31
C GLU A 451 -19.05 6.50 3.20
N LYS A 452 -18.23 5.89 2.34
CA LYS A 452 -17.78 6.54 1.10
C LYS A 452 -18.58 5.97 -0.09
N HIS A 453 -19.29 6.83 -0.80
CA HIS A 453 -20.07 6.46 -2.00
C HIS A 453 -19.18 6.27 -3.25
N SER A 454 -17.96 5.72 -3.09
CA SER A 454 -17.03 5.53 -4.21
C SER A 454 -17.56 4.51 -5.20
N SER A 455 -17.40 4.82 -6.49
CA SER A 455 -17.76 3.93 -7.60
C SER A 455 -16.81 2.75 -7.79
N ASP A 456 -15.67 2.74 -7.10
CA ASP A 456 -14.58 1.80 -7.32
C ASP A 456 -15.08 0.35 -7.35
N TYR A 457 -14.87 -0.32 -8.47
CA TYR A 457 -15.21 -1.72 -8.71
C TYR A 457 -16.70 -2.06 -8.75
N LEU A 458 -17.60 -1.07 -8.82
CA LEU A 458 -19.01 -1.35 -9.03
C LEU A 458 -19.25 -1.94 -10.42
N PRO A 459 -20.11 -2.95 -10.55
CA PRO A 459 -20.56 -3.40 -11.85
C PRO A 459 -21.47 -2.32 -12.45
N VAL A 460 -21.30 -2.03 -13.73
CA VAL A 460 -22.09 -1.02 -14.43
C VAL A 460 -22.79 -1.60 -15.65
N ASN A 461 -24.04 -1.20 -15.82
CA ASN A 461 -24.85 -1.53 -16.98
C ASN A 461 -25.17 -0.25 -17.76
N GLY A 462 -24.74 -0.20 -19.02
CA GLY A 462 -24.88 0.98 -19.88
C GLY A 462 -23.75 2.03 -19.74
N HIS A 463 -24.03 3.24 -20.22
CA HIS A 463 -23.07 4.35 -20.28
C HIS A 463 -22.90 5.03 -18.91
N GLN A 464 -21.65 5.32 -18.53
CA GLN A 464 -21.35 6.04 -17.29
C GLN A 464 -21.65 7.53 -17.45
N GLY A 465 -22.57 8.04 -16.64
CA GLY A 465 -22.87 9.47 -16.57
C GLY A 465 -21.98 10.22 -15.58
N THR A 466 -22.07 11.55 -15.59
CA THR A 466 -21.50 12.43 -14.57
C THR A 466 -22.59 12.87 -13.59
N GLY A 467 -22.20 13.51 -12.47
CA GLY A 467 -23.14 14.02 -11.48
C GLY A 467 -24.04 12.92 -10.88
N ASP A 468 -25.35 13.12 -10.92
CA ASP A 468 -26.35 12.20 -10.35
C ASP A 468 -26.49 10.86 -11.08
N LEU A 469 -25.96 10.79 -12.31
CA LEU A 469 -25.88 9.58 -13.12
C LEU A 469 -24.53 8.87 -12.98
N SER A 470 -23.62 9.39 -12.15
CA SER A 470 -22.37 8.71 -11.85
C SER A 470 -22.62 7.44 -11.02
N PRO A 471 -21.85 6.36 -11.21
CA PRO A 471 -22.08 5.11 -10.46
C PRO A 471 -22.03 5.30 -8.94
N GLY A 472 -21.22 6.24 -8.44
CA GLY A 472 -21.16 6.56 -7.01
C GLY A 472 -22.44 7.22 -6.48
N SER A 473 -23.02 8.15 -7.24
CA SER A 473 -24.32 8.78 -6.90
C SER A 473 -25.45 7.77 -6.94
N ILE A 474 -25.43 6.86 -7.92
CA ILE A 474 -26.41 5.77 -8.03
C ILE A 474 -26.28 4.82 -6.84
N TYR A 475 -25.06 4.42 -6.47
CA TYR A 475 -24.81 3.59 -5.29
C TYR A 475 -25.32 4.23 -4.00
N LYS A 476 -25.11 5.53 -3.82
CA LYS A 476 -25.68 6.27 -2.71
C LYS A 476 -27.21 6.15 -2.66
N ARG A 477 -27.88 6.39 -3.79
CA ARG A 477 -29.34 6.41 -3.86
C ARG A 477 -29.95 5.02 -3.73
N GLU A 478 -29.41 4.02 -4.43
CA GLU A 478 -30.02 2.69 -4.55
C GLU A 478 -29.58 1.73 -3.44
N ILE A 479 -28.38 1.89 -2.88
CA ILE A 479 -27.83 0.99 -1.86
C ILE A 479 -27.85 1.66 -0.48
N LEU A 480 -27.15 2.78 -0.33
CA LEU A 480 -26.91 3.36 1.01
C LEU A 480 -28.19 3.88 1.67
N PHE A 481 -29.05 4.58 0.92
CA PHE A 481 -30.29 5.13 1.45
C PHE A 481 -31.37 4.07 1.69
N TYR A 482 -31.37 2.97 0.94
CA TYR A 482 -32.35 1.90 1.12
C TYR A 482 -31.92 0.81 2.09
N HIS A 483 -30.61 0.68 2.37
CA HIS A 483 -30.08 -0.32 3.30
C HIS A 483 -30.86 -0.43 4.64
N PRO A 484 -31.26 0.67 5.32
CA PRO A 484 -32.00 0.59 6.59
C PRO A 484 -33.35 -0.14 6.53
N TYR A 485 -33.97 -0.25 5.34
CA TYR A 485 -35.26 -0.93 5.17
C TYR A 485 -35.13 -2.45 4.99
N PHE A 486 -33.90 -2.97 4.97
CA PHE A 486 -33.59 -4.38 4.74
C PHE A 486 -32.76 -4.95 5.89
N THR A 487 -32.93 -6.23 6.17
CA THR A 487 -32.10 -6.97 7.11
C THR A 487 -31.10 -7.83 6.36
N TYR A 488 -29.83 -7.77 6.76
CA TYR A 488 -28.73 -8.49 6.11
C TYR A 488 -28.11 -9.52 7.04
N THR A 489 -27.83 -10.70 6.53
CA THR A 489 -27.20 -11.79 7.29
C THR A 489 -26.19 -12.50 6.41
N ALA A 490 -24.92 -12.44 6.80
CA ALA A 490 -23.87 -13.24 6.17
C ALA A 490 -24.01 -14.71 6.59
N LEU A 491 -23.93 -15.61 5.63
CA LEU A 491 -24.08 -17.05 5.80
C LEU A 491 -22.80 -17.79 5.34
N PRO A 492 -22.55 -19.02 5.82
CA PRO A 492 -21.46 -19.85 5.35
C PRO A 492 -21.47 -20.07 3.83
N GLY A 493 -20.28 -20.23 3.26
CA GLY A 493 -20.06 -20.45 1.82
C GLY A 493 -20.16 -19.17 0.99
N GLY A 494 -19.84 -18.02 1.57
CA GLY A 494 -19.89 -16.72 0.88
C GLY A 494 -21.29 -16.31 0.44
N ARG A 495 -22.33 -16.73 1.17
CA ARG A 495 -23.72 -16.36 0.88
C ARG A 495 -24.12 -15.14 1.70
N LEU A 496 -24.93 -14.26 1.11
CA LEU A 496 -25.52 -13.11 1.78
C LEU A 496 -27.04 -13.22 1.67
N GLN A 497 -27.72 -13.32 2.81
CA GLN A 497 -29.17 -13.28 2.88
C GLN A 497 -29.65 -11.85 3.17
N ILE A 498 -30.66 -11.42 2.44
CA ILE A 498 -31.33 -10.14 2.57
C ILE A 498 -32.82 -10.43 2.80
N SER A 499 -33.43 -9.79 3.78
CA SER A 499 -34.85 -9.98 4.12
C SER A 499 -35.56 -8.64 4.24
N TRP A 500 -36.79 -8.57 3.74
CA TRP A 500 -37.66 -7.39 3.83
C TRP A 500 -39.12 -7.81 3.92
N HIS A 501 -39.99 -6.85 4.22
CA HIS A 501 -41.43 -7.05 4.30
C HIS A 501 -42.14 -6.12 3.33
N GLU A 502 -43.10 -6.64 2.58
CA GLU A 502 -43.91 -5.88 1.63
C GLU A 502 -45.39 -5.91 2.00
N THR A 503 -46.07 -4.78 1.87
CA THR A 503 -47.52 -4.68 2.09
C THR A 503 -48.31 -5.16 0.88
N THR A 504 -47.76 -5.01 -0.33
CA THR A 504 -48.35 -5.45 -1.60
C THR A 504 -47.33 -6.19 -2.45
N ALA A 505 -47.79 -7.10 -3.31
CA ALA A 505 -46.89 -7.77 -4.25
C ALA A 505 -46.46 -6.78 -5.35
N GLY A 506 -45.19 -6.82 -5.75
CA GLY A 506 -44.65 -5.86 -6.70
C GLY A 506 -43.15 -6.03 -6.93
N TRP A 507 -42.61 -5.24 -7.86
CA TRP A 507 -41.17 -5.20 -8.12
C TRP A 507 -40.45 -4.40 -7.06
N GLN A 508 -39.43 -5.01 -6.43
CA GLN A 508 -38.62 -4.36 -5.41
C GLN A 508 -37.15 -4.36 -5.82
N SER A 509 -36.52 -3.19 -5.77
CA SER A 509 -35.07 -3.05 -5.89
C SER A 509 -34.42 -3.42 -4.56
N VAL A 510 -33.57 -4.44 -4.56
CA VAL A 510 -32.90 -4.89 -3.33
C VAL A 510 -31.52 -4.21 -3.22
N PRO A 511 -31.17 -3.58 -2.09
CA PRO A 511 -29.94 -2.79 -1.93
C PRO A 511 -28.66 -3.64 -1.79
N VAL A 512 -28.34 -4.36 -2.86
CA VAL A 512 -27.09 -5.10 -3.08
C VAL A 512 -26.65 -4.94 -4.54
N VAL A 513 -25.40 -5.27 -4.86
CA VAL A 513 -24.91 -5.29 -6.25
C VAL A 513 -24.64 -6.71 -6.72
N THR A 514 -24.95 -6.98 -7.98
CA THR A 514 -24.73 -8.29 -8.61
C THR A 514 -23.74 -8.21 -9.77
N TYR A 515 -22.97 -9.27 -9.94
CA TYR A 515 -22.02 -9.47 -11.03
C TYR A 515 -22.52 -10.60 -11.93
N HIS A 516 -21.89 -10.79 -13.08
CA HIS A 516 -22.18 -11.91 -13.98
C HIS A 516 -22.13 -13.27 -13.25
N GLN A 517 -21.25 -13.41 -12.26
CA GLN A 517 -21.07 -14.61 -11.43
C GLN A 517 -22.06 -14.71 -10.27
N SER A 518 -22.91 -13.70 -10.05
CA SER A 518 -23.85 -13.70 -8.93
C SER A 518 -25.04 -14.60 -9.22
N GLN A 519 -25.26 -15.59 -8.36
CA GLN A 519 -26.49 -16.35 -8.30
C GLN A 519 -27.45 -15.68 -7.32
N VAL A 520 -28.69 -15.48 -7.76
CA VAL A 520 -29.76 -14.85 -6.98
C VAL A 520 -30.85 -15.89 -6.72
N THR A 521 -31.23 -16.06 -5.46
CA THR A 521 -32.34 -16.94 -5.06
C THR A 521 -33.34 -16.12 -4.26
N VAL A 522 -34.59 -16.06 -4.68
CA VAL A 522 -35.66 -15.31 -4.01
C VAL A 522 -36.72 -16.27 -3.52
N ASN A 523 -37.04 -16.21 -2.23
CA ASN A 523 -38.07 -17.05 -1.59
C ASN A 523 -37.89 -18.55 -1.90
N GLY A 524 -36.64 -19.03 -1.89
CA GLY A 524 -36.27 -20.42 -2.17
C GLY A 524 -36.15 -20.78 -3.65
N HIS A 525 -36.57 -19.90 -4.57
CA HIS A 525 -36.47 -20.12 -6.01
C HIS A 525 -35.23 -19.43 -6.59
N ARG A 526 -34.36 -20.19 -7.26
CA ARG A 526 -33.18 -19.65 -7.92
C ARG A 526 -33.59 -19.01 -9.23
N LEU A 527 -33.33 -17.71 -9.36
CA LEU A 527 -33.68 -16.94 -10.55
C LEU A 527 -32.61 -17.07 -11.63
N MET A 528 -33.06 -17.26 -12.86
CA MET A 528 -32.32 -17.05 -14.10
C MET A 528 -32.19 -15.56 -14.40
N GLN A 529 -31.24 -15.20 -15.25
CA GLN A 529 -30.94 -13.79 -15.54
C GLN A 529 -32.09 -13.03 -16.22
N GLU A 530 -33.01 -13.74 -16.87
CA GLU A 530 -34.20 -13.19 -17.53
C GLU A 530 -35.36 -12.94 -16.56
N GLU A 531 -35.34 -13.58 -15.38
CA GLU A 531 -36.43 -13.54 -14.40
C GLU A 531 -36.35 -12.34 -13.44
N TYR A 532 -35.33 -11.50 -13.56
CA TYR A 532 -35.19 -10.28 -12.78
C TYR A 532 -34.46 -9.18 -13.54
N TYR A 533 -34.77 -7.92 -13.20
CA TYR A 533 -34.12 -6.77 -13.82
C TYR A 533 -32.90 -6.33 -13.01
N ARG A 534 -32.04 -5.53 -13.65
CA ARG A 534 -30.83 -4.97 -13.04
C ARG A 534 -30.79 -3.47 -13.26
N SER A 535 -30.50 -2.72 -12.21
CA SER A 535 -30.26 -1.28 -12.30
C SER A 535 -28.96 -0.96 -13.05
N ARG A 536 -28.64 0.34 -13.20
CA ARG A 536 -27.40 0.80 -13.83
C ARG A 536 -26.13 0.38 -13.08
N ILE A 537 -26.23 0.02 -11.80
CA ILE A 537 -25.14 -0.55 -11.00
C ILE A 537 -25.34 -2.04 -10.70
N ASN A 538 -26.15 -2.71 -11.52
CA ASN A 538 -26.58 -4.10 -11.33
C ASN A 538 -27.19 -4.40 -9.95
N ALA A 539 -27.93 -3.44 -9.36
CA ALA A 539 -28.79 -3.78 -8.23
C ALA A 539 -29.97 -4.63 -8.75
N PRO A 540 -30.25 -5.80 -8.15
CA PRO A 540 -31.31 -6.69 -8.62
C PRO A 540 -32.67 -6.11 -8.25
N ILE A 541 -33.59 -6.11 -9.22
CA ILE A 541 -34.99 -5.73 -9.06
C ILE A 541 -35.81 -7.00 -9.26
N VAL A 542 -36.42 -7.51 -8.18
CA VAL A 542 -37.06 -8.83 -8.12
C VAL A 542 -38.53 -8.71 -7.76
N GLN A 543 -39.33 -9.70 -8.14
CA GLN A 543 -40.73 -9.74 -7.77
C GLN A 543 -40.89 -10.17 -6.30
N SER A 544 -41.45 -9.28 -5.49
CA SER A 544 -41.78 -9.51 -4.09
C SER A 544 -43.22 -9.97 -3.93
N ARG A 545 -43.46 -10.81 -2.93
CA ARG A 545 -44.80 -11.23 -2.50
C ARG A 545 -45.24 -10.38 -1.30
N ARG A 546 -46.53 -10.25 -1.08
CA ARG A 546 -47.05 -9.66 0.17
C ARG A 546 -46.52 -10.46 1.37
N GLY A 547 -46.03 -9.77 2.39
CA GLY A 547 -45.45 -10.38 3.59
C GLY A 547 -43.91 -10.41 3.55
N LYS A 548 -43.33 -11.40 4.22
CA LYS A 548 -41.87 -11.56 4.35
C LYS A 548 -41.27 -12.10 3.04
N ASN A 549 -40.27 -11.40 2.53
CA ASN A 549 -39.46 -11.85 1.40
C ASN A 549 -38.01 -12.06 1.83
N THR A 550 -37.35 -12.99 1.15
CA THR A 550 -35.94 -13.29 1.37
C THR A 550 -35.23 -13.44 0.04
N MET A 551 -34.04 -12.88 -0.08
CA MET A 551 -33.15 -13.04 -1.22
C MET A 551 -31.78 -13.50 -0.73
N ILE A 552 -31.20 -14.49 -1.39
CA ILE A 552 -29.83 -14.93 -1.16
C ILE A 552 -29.00 -14.62 -2.40
N VAL A 553 -27.90 -13.91 -2.21
CA VAL A 553 -26.90 -13.64 -3.25
C VAL A 553 -25.60 -14.37 -2.93
N GLN A 554 -25.06 -15.06 -3.94
CA GLN A 554 -23.80 -15.78 -3.84
C GLN A 554 -22.97 -15.58 -5.11
N PHE A 555 -21.69 -15.25 -4.96
CA PHE A 555 -20.73 -15.18 -6.05
C PHE A 555 -20.16 -16.57 -6.33
N ARG A 556 -20.33 -17.08 -7.54
CA ARG A 556 -19.79 -18.36 -7.99
C ARG A 556 -18.77 -18.14 -9.10
N ALA A 557 -17.49 -18.20 -8.75
CA ALA A 557 -16.43 -18.04 -9.73
C ALA A 557 -16.28 -19.27 -10.62
N ALA A 558 -15.64 -19.09 -11.77
CA ALA A 558 -15.26 -20.19 -12.64
C ALA A 558 -14.20 -21.08 -11.96
N TRP A 559 -14.19 -22.38 -12.28
CA TRP A 559 -13.29 -23.36 -11.68
C TRP A 559 -11.81 -22.96 -11.80
N TRP A 560 -11.40 -22.35 -12.92
CA TRP A 560 -10.02 -21.91 -13.14
C TRP A 560 -9.65 -20.76 -12.20
N ALA A 561 -10.61 -19.87 -11.88
CA ALA A 561 -10.36 -18.74 -10.99
C ALA A 561 -10.20 -19.25 -9.56
N GLU A 562 -11.05 -20.18 -9.13
CA GLU A 562 -10.91 -20.88 -7.84
C GLU A 562 -9.57 -21.62 -7.74
N LEU A 563 -9.12 -22.29 -8.81
CA LEU A 563 -7.80 -22.92 -8.84
C LEU A 563 -6.68 -21.89 -8.58
N LEU A 564 -6.73 -20.72 -9.23
CA LEU A 564 -5.73 -19.65 -9.02
C LEU A 564 -5.75 -19.09 -7.59
N LEU A 565 -6.91 -19.08 -6.92
CA LEU A 565 -6.99 -18.72 -5.50
C LEU A 565 -6.22 -19.71 -4.60
N TRP A 566 -6.13 -20.99 -4.99
CA TRP A 566 -5.36 -22.01 -4.28
C TRP A 566 -3.88 -22.08 -4.69
N VAL A 567 -3.55 -21.73 -5.93
CA VAL A 567 -2.16 -21.69 -6.42
C VAL A 567 -1.32 -20.69 -5.63
N ALA A 568 -1.84 -19.49 -5.37
CA ALA A 568 -1.11 -18.45 -4.63
C ALA A 568 -0.69 -18.87 -3.20
N PRO A 569 -1.58 -19.33 -2.30
CA PRO A 569 -1.19 -19.70 -0.94
C PRO A 569 -0.28 -20.93 -0.93
N LEU A 570 -0.51 -21.92 -1.79
CA LEU A 570 0.39 -23.06 -1.96
C LEU A 570 1.77 -22.62 -2.45
N GLY A 571 1.83 -21.65 -3.36
CA GLY A 571 3.08 -21.03 -3.80
C GLY A 571 3.84 -20.35 -2.67
N TRP A 572 3.14 -19.60 -1.81
CA TRP A 572 3.74 -18.98 -0.62
C TRP A 572 4.29 -20.03 0.36
N LEU A 573 3.53 -21.09 0.63
CA LEU A 573 3.95 -22.20 1.48
C LEU A 573 5.17 -22.93 0.90
N ALA A 574 5.15 -23.26 -0.40
CA ALA A 574 6.25 -23.91 -1.09
C ALA A 574 7.53 -23.06 -1.07
N LEU A 575 7.42 -21.75 -1.30
CA LEU A 575 8.55 -20.84 -1.23
C LEU A 575 9.10 -20.73 0.21
N GLY A 576 8.22 -20.69 1.21
CA GLY A 576 8.59 -20.71 2.62
C GLY A 576 9.34 -21.98 3.00
N ALA A 577 8.81 -23.14 2.64
CA ALA A 577 9.42 -24.45 2.85
C ALA A 577 10.79 -24.55 2.17
N TRP A 578 10.89 -24.11 0.91
CA TRP A 578 12.15 -24.09 0.18
C TRP A 578 13.20 -23.18 0.84
N CYS A 579 12.80 -21.98 1.29
CA CYS A 579 13.70 -21.07 2.02
C CYS A 579 14.16 -21.68 3.35
N GLY A 580 13.26 -22.34 4.09
CA GLY A 580 13.55 -23.05 5.32
C GLY A 580 14.55 -24.19 5.12
N TRP A 581 14.26 -25.08 4.18
CA TRP A 581 15.14 -26.19 3.80
C TRP A 581 16.54 -25.71 3.38
N ARG A 582 16.62 -24.68 2.53
CA ARG A 582 17.89 -24.12 2.08
C ARG A 582 18.71 -23.53 3.24
N ARG A 583 18.05 -22.95 4.24
CA ARG A 583 18.71 -22.42 5.44
C ARG A 583 19.24 -23.54 6.33
N LEU A 584 18.50 -24.63 6.50
CA LEU A 584 18.93 -25.82 7.24
C LEU A 584 20.14 -26.48 6.59
N ARG A 585 20.09 -26.70 5.27
CA ARG A 585 21.21 -27.31 4.52
C ARG A 585 22.49 -26.48 4.62
N ARG A 586 22.40 -25.15 4.57
CA ARG A 586 23.55 -24.24 4.77
C ARG A 586 24.14 -24.32 6.17
N ARG A 587 23.31 -24.54 7.19
CA ARG A 587 23.79 -24.75 8.57
C ARG A 587 24.52 -26.08 8.69
N GLN A 588 23.96 -27.16 8.13
CA GLN A 588 24.61 -28.48 8.12
C GLN A 588 25.94 -28.47 7.37
N SER A 589 26.00 -27.87 6.18
CA SER A 589 27.26 -27.75 5.43
C SER A 589 28.30 -26.87 6.14
N GLY A 590 27.86 -25.83 6.86
CA GLY A 590 28.74 -24.99 7.67
C GLY A 590 29.19 -25.61 8.99
N VAL A 591 28.45 -26.60 9.50
CA VAL A 591 28.84 -27.43 10.65
C VAL A 591 29.82 -28.50 10.21
N ASN A 592 29.56 -29.20 9.09
CA ASN A 592 30.48 -30.21 8.56
C ASN A 592 31.83 -29.62 8.14
N ALA A 593 31.86 -28.43 7.54
CA ALA A 593 33.11 -27.73 7.22
C ALA A 593 33.89 -27.26 8.46
N LYS A 594 33.24 -27.21 9.64
CA LYS A 594 33.88 -26.87 10.91
C LYS A 594 34.43 -28.11 11.61
N VAL A 595 33.68 -29.21 11.61
CA VAL A 595 34.14 -30.52 12.11
C VAL A 595 35.36 -30.99 11.32
N GLN A 596 35.34 -30.85 9.99
CA GLN A 596 36.47 -31.23 9.12
C GLN A 596 37.70 -30.29 9.23
N ALA A 597 37.58 -29.16 9.92
CA ALA A 597 38.68 -28.23 10.19
C ALA A 597 39.18 -28.30 11.64
N ASP A 598 38.43 -28.97 12.53
CA ASP A 598 38.86 -29.31 13.89
C ASP A 598 39.51 -30.73 13.93
N ASP A 599 39.37 -31.51 12.85
CA ASP A 599 39.99 -32.83 12.61
C ASP A 599 41.27 -32.77 11.72
N ILE A 600 41.80 -31.56 11.44
CA ILE A 600 43.12 -31.32 10.81
C ILE A 600 43.91 -30.41 11.73
#